data_AF-A0A3P8I550-F1
#
_entry.id   AF-A0A3P8I550-F1
#
_cell.length_a   1.000
_cell.length_b   1.000
_cell.length_c   1.000
_cell.angle_alpha   90.00
_cell.angle_beta   90.00
_cell.angle_gamma   90.00
#
_symmetry.space_group_name_H-M   'P 1'
#
loop_
_entity.id
_entity.type
_entity.pdbx_description
1 polymer ?
#
loop_
_entity_poly.entity_id
_entity_poly.type
_entity_poly.pdbx_seq_one_letter_code
_entity_poly.pdbx_strand_id
1 'polypeptide(L)'
;MGHNFGAHHDNEHQSEPYGCLPSPGDPRGNYIMFSSATNGDKENNHKFSRCSSDSIARFINHLSNDGNDCFVDSDGPFCGNKLVETGEECDCGISAKRCRDQCCNSRESASPCKLVDHILVNGLPKKAQCSMTAGECCDHQCQFHSKTRMCREATECQQASYCSGQSAKCPDSKMLPDGRICQDPQLQKQYPELSQRILRRGVAMRMSPGTPCDNYRGYCDAFHRCVSVNVQGPLARLRDALFSQEMLEKVKSWVTVRDHNSSICLSFPPHTHSGIIPISHIA
;
A
#
# COMPACT_ATOMS: atom_id res chain seq x y z
N MET A 1 -2.35 5.19 -8.97
CA MET A 1 -1.48 4.62 -10.02
C MET A 1 -2.11 3.51 -10.84
N GLY A 2 -2.94 2.59 -10.33
CA GLY A 2 -3.51 1.52 -11.18
C GLY A 2 -4.19 2.06 -12.45
N HIS A 3 -5.01 3.11 -12.30
CA HIS A 3 -5.56 3.89 -13.42
C HIS A 3 -4.51 4.50 -14.35
N ASN A 4 -3.37 4.97 -13.83
CA ASN A 4 -2.27 5.51 -14.64
C ASN A 4 -1.59 4.41 -15.49
N PHE A 5 -1.73 3.15 -15.10
CA PHE A 5 -1.29 1.97 -15.85
C PHE A 5 -2.43 1.36 -16.68
N GLY A 6 -3.52 2.10 -16.91
CA GLY A 6 -4.61 1.69 -17.80
C GLY A 6 -5.63 0.70 -17.22
N ALA A 7 -5.56 0.36 -15.93
CA ALA A 7 -6.63 -0.42 -15.30
C ALA A 7 -7.85 0.44 -14.98
N HIS A 8 -9.04 0.00 -15.39
CA HIS A 8 -10.33 0.56 -14.98
C HIS A 8 -10.84 -0.11 -13.68
N HIS A 9 -12.02 0.29 -13.19
CA HIS A 9 -12.55 -0.36 -12.00
C HIS A 9 -13.03 -1.79 -12.29
N ASP A 10 -12.79 -2.72 -11.37
CA ASP A 10 -13.10 -4.15 -11.55
C ASP A 10 -14.59 -4.43 -11.77
N ASN A 11 -15.47 -3.57 -11.25
CA ASN A 11 -16.92 -3.66 -11.41
C ASN A 11 -17.45 -3.00 -12.69
N GLU A 12 -16.59 -2.39 -13.51
CA GLU A 12 -16.92 -1.87 -14.84
C GLU A 12 -16.71 -2.95 -15.93
N HIS A 13 -16.06 -4.07 -15.60
CA HIS A 13 -15.80 -5.20 -16.50
C HIS A 13 -16.95 -6.24 -16.56
N GLN A 14 -18.20 -5.80 -16.41
CA GLN A 14 -19.37 -6.71 -16.35
C GLN A 14 -19.62 -7.47 -17.67
N SER A 15 -19.05 -7.02 -18.78
CA SER A 15 -19.15 -7.65 -20.11
C SER A 15 -18.02 -8.64 -20.41
N GLU A 16 -17.02 -8.79 -19.54
CA GLU A 16 -15.91 -9.73 -19.75
C GLU A 16 -16.35 -11.18 -19.41
N PRO A 17 -16.09 -12.17 -20.28
CA PRO A 17 -16.67 -13.52 -20.18
C PRO A 17 -16.26 -14.31 -18.94
N TYR A 18 -15.21 -13.89 -18.23
CA TYR A 18 -14.71 -14.58 -17.03
C TYR A 18 -15.04 -13.87 -15.71
N GLY A 19 -15.49 -12.61 -15.75
CA GLY A 19 -15.61 -11.76 -14.56
C GLY A 19 -14.28 -11.61 -13.79
N CYS A 20 -14.13 -10.52 -13.05
CA CYS A 20 -12.96 -10.32 -12.19
C CYS A 20 -13.31 -9.90 -10.76
N LEU A 21 -14.61 -9.76 -10.49
CA LEU A 21 -15.08 -9.58 -9.14
C LEU A 21 -15.10 -10.93 -8.42
N PRO A 22 -14.68 -10.97 -7.14
CA PRO A 22 -14.95 -12.11 -6.30
C PRO A 22 -16.46 -12.30 -6.13
N SER A 23 -16.87 -13.51 -5.73
CA SER A 23 -18.28 -13.75 -5.39
C SER A 23 -18.74 -12.81 -4.27
N PRO A 24 -20.00 -12.34 -4.28
CA PRO A 24 -20.53 -11.53 -3.19
C PRO A 24 -20.33 -12.20 -1.83
N GLY A 25 -19.66 -11.50 -0.91
CA GLY A 25 -19.34 -12.04 0.42
C GLY A 25 -18.07 -12.89 0.51
N ASP A 26 -17.23 -12.96 -0.54
CA ASP A 26 -15.95 -13.67 -0.49
C ASP A 26 -15.11 -13.18 0.72
N PRO A 27 -14.64 -14.09 1.59
CA PRO A 27 -13.86 -13.71 2.78
C PRO A 27 -12.57 -12.96 2.41
N ARG A 28 -12.00 -13.20 1.22
CA ARG A 28 -10.80 -12.56 0.68
C ARG A 28 -11.05 -11.15 0.11
N GLY A 29 -12.31 -10.72 0.00
CA GLY A 29 -12.68 -9.34 -0.36
C GLY A 29 -12.43 -8.97 -1.81
N ASN A 30 -12.68 -7.71 -2.14
CA ASN A 30 -12.48 -7.16 -3.48
C ASN A 30 -11.00 -6.84 -3.77
N TYR A 31 -10.67 -6.62 -5.04
CA TYR A 31 -9.31 -6.30 -5.46
C TYR A 31 -9.01 -4.79 -5.41
N ILE A 32 -7.74 -4.42 -5.60
CA ILE A 32 -7.24 -3.02 -5.51
C ILE A 32 -8.05 -2.03 -6.36
N MET A 33 -8.55 -2.45 -7.52
CA MET A 33 -9.25 -1.59 -8.48
C MET A 33 -10.76 -1.67 -8.36
N PHE A 34 -11.30 -2.18 -7.25
CA PHE A 34 -12.73 -2.07 -7.00
C PHE A 34 -13.14 -0.59 -6.89
N SER A 35 -14.24 -0.18 -7.51
CA SER A 35 -14.67 1.25 -7.55
C SER A 35 -14.98 1.86 -6.18
N SER A 36 -15.21 1.03 -5.16
CA SER A 36 -15.41 1.48 -3.79
C SER A 36 -14.16 1.23 -2.96
N ALA A 37 -13.96 2.07 -1.93
CA ALA A 37 -12.85 1.93 -1.00
C ALA A 37 -12.76 0.50 -0.45
N THR A 38 -11.58 -0.12 -0.56
CA THR A 38 -11.32 -1.47 -0.05
C THR A 38 -10.63 -1.43 1.29
N ASN A 39 -10.99 -2.41 2.14
CA ASN A 39 -10.59 -2.44 3.53
C ASN A 39 -9.16 -2.95 3.78
N GLY A 40 -8.34 -3.17 2.75
CA GLY A 40 -6.89 -3.37 2.89
C GLY A 40 -6.45 -4.43 3.91
N ASP A 41 -7.36 -5.32 4.32
CA ASP A 41 -7.29 -6.26 5.43
C ASP A 41 -7.54 -7.69 4.93
N LYS A 42 -8.26 -7.79 3.81
CA LYS A 42 -8.54 -9.05 3.14
C LYS A 42 -7.49 -9.30 2.06
N GLU A 43 -7.22 -10.57 1.83
CA GLU A 43 -6.16 -11.05 0.95
C GLU A 43 -6.14 -10.37 -0.43
N ASN A 44 -7.31 -10.15 -1.06
CA ASN A 44 -7.39 -9.56 -2.39
C ASN A 44 -7.18 -8.03 -2.38
N ASN A 45 -7.29 -7.35 -1.24
CA ASN A 45 -7.10 -5.90 -1.18
C ASN A 45 -5.64 -5.47 -1.41
N HIS A 46 -4.73 -6.44 -1.45
CA HIS A 46 -3.31 -6.27 -1.78
C HIS A 46 -2.96 -6.82 -3.16
N LYS A 47 -3.95 -7.24 -3.94
CA LYS A 47 -3.78 -7.87 -5.25
C LYS A 47 -4.60 -7.11 -6.29
N PHE A 48 -4.07 -7.05 -7.50
CA PHE A 48 -4.90 -6.71 -8.65
C PHE A 48 -5.80 -7.87 -9.01
N SER A 49 -7.02 -7.59 -9.49
CA SER A 49 -7.86 -8.61 -10.09
C SER A 49 -7.23 -9.10 -11.40
N ARG A 50 -7.76 -10.18 -11.96
CA ARG A 50 -7.34 -10.64 -13.29
C ARG A 50 -7.55 -9.57 -14.36
N CYS A 51 -8.70 -8.87 -14.39
CA CYS A 51 -8.96 -7.80 -15.37
C CYS A 51 -7.98 -6.64 -15.23
N SER A 52 -7.69 -6.25 -13.99
CA SER A 52 -6.77 -5.16 -13.70
C SER A 52 -5.35 -5.51 -14.10
N SER A 53 -4.87 -6.71 -13.75
CA SER A 53 -3.56 -7.20 -14.19
C SER A 53 -3.45 -7.27 -15.71
N ASP A 54 -4.49 -7.76 -16.39
CA ASP A 54 -4.49 -7.89 -17.85
C ASP A 54 -4.47 -6.52 -18.53
N SER A 55 -5.25 -5.54 -18.04
CA SER A 55 -5.23 -4.17 -18.54
C SER A 55 -3.86 -3.51 -18.36
N ILE A 56 -3.26 -3.66 -17.17
CA ILE A 56 -1.92 -3.13 -16.86
C ILE A 56 -0.85 -3.76 -17.74
N ALA A 57 -0.87 -5.08 -17.92
CA ALA A 57 0.09 -5.78 -18.74
C ALA A 57 0.01 -5.34 -20.22
N ARG A 58 -1.21 -5.17 -20.76
CA ARG A 58 -1.41 -4.66 -22.12
C ARG A 58 -0.87 -3.25 -22.28
N PHE A 59 -1.11 -2.38 -21.29
CA PHE A 59 -0.62 -1.01 -21.30
C PHE A 59 0.91 -0.94 -21.26
N ILE A 60 1.56 -1.67 -20.34
CA ILE A 60 3.03 -1.74 -20.26
C ILE A 60 3.60 -2.29 -21.57
N ASN A 61 3.03 -3.37 -22.11
CA ASN A 61 3.48 -3.93 -23.38
C ASN A 61 3.34 -2.93 -24.55
N HIS A 62 2.27 -2.14 -24.61
CA HIS A 62 2.12 -1.12 -25.63
C HIS A 62 3.24 -0.07 -25.52
N LEU A 63 3.54 0.40 -24.31
CA LEU A 63 4.61 1.36 -24.05
C LEU A 63 5.99 0.82 -24.45
N SER A 64 6.30 -0.44 -24.07
CA SER A 64 7.59 -1.06 -24.39
C SER A 64 7.81 -1.31 -25.90
N ASN A 65 6.73 -1.52 -26.67
CA ASN A 65 6.83 -1.73 -28.12
C ASN A 65 6.98 -0.42 -28.90
N ASP A 66 6.46 0.69 -28.37
CA ASP A 66 6.53 1.99 -29.04
C ASP A 66 7.89 2.70 -28.83
N GLY A 67 8.76 2.14 -27.98
CA GLY A 67 10.13 2.62 -27.72
C GLY A 67 10.20 4.01 -27.09
N ASN A 68 9.07 4.54 -26.63
CA ASN A 68 8.89 5.91 -26.16
C ASN A 68 8.30 5.93 -24.74
N ASP A 69 8.73 4.98 -23.92
CA ASP A 69 8.36 4.88 -22.52
C ASP A 69 9.41 5.53 -21.60
N CYS A 70 9.04 5.78 -20.34
CA CYS A 70 9.93 6.34 -19.33
C CYS A 70 10.28 5.33 -18.22
N PHE A 71 10.08 4.04 -18.48
CA PHE A 71 10.51 2.99 -17.56
C PHE A 71 12.03 2.86 -17.63
N VAL A 72 12.62 2.73 -16.45
CA VAL A 72 14.04 2.45 -16.27
C VAL A 72 14.16 1.13 -15.53
N ASP A 73 15.21 0.37 -15.81
CA ASP A 73 15.50 -0.84 -15.05
C ASP A 73 15.58 -0.52 -13.56
N SER A 74 14.99 -1.38 -12.72
CA SER A 74 15.05 -1.21 -11.28
C SER A 74 16.44 -1.62 -10.80
N ASP A 75 17.29 -0.64 -10.51
CA ASP A 75 18.61 -0.84 -9.89
C ASP A 75 18.54 -1.29 -8.42
N GLY A 76 17.34 -1.61 -7.91
CA GLY A 76 17.09 -1.96 -6.50
C GLY A 76 16.86 -0.73 -5.61
N PRO A 77 17.06 -0.88 -4.28
CA PRO A 77 16.99 0.19 -3.29
C PRO A 77 17.80 1.44 -3.69
N PHE A 78 17.21 2.62 -3.57
CA PHE A 78 17.85 3.86 -4.00
C PHE A 78 18.22 4.77 -2.83
N CYS A 79 19.50 4.79 -2.50
CA CYS A 79 20.03 5.72 -1.52
C CYS A 79 19.93 7.17 -2.01
N GLY A 80 19.20 7.99 -1.26
CA GLY A 80 19.04 9.43 -1.47
C GLY A 80 17.60 9.87 -1.73
N ASN A 81 16.64 8.95 -1.76
CA ASN A 81 15.20 9.25 -1.91
C ASN A 81 14.52 9.56 -0.55
N LYS A 82 15.27 9.51 0.56
CA LYS A 82 14.83 9.73 1.95
C LYS A 82 13.92 8.63 2.49
N LEU A 83 13.97 7.45 1.91
CA LEU A 83 13.25 6.27 2.37
C LEU A 83 14.27 5.20 2.70
N VAL A 84 14.28 4.71 3.94
CA VAL A 84 15.18 3.63 4.32
C VAL A 84 14.69 2.31 3.71
N GLU A 85 15.47 1.78 2.79
CA GLU A 85 15.17 0.54 2.06
C GLU A 85 16.10 -0.61 2.48
N THR A 86 15.93 -1.79 1.86
CA THR A 86 16.73 -2.98 2.20
C THR A 86 18.20 -2.72 1.93
N GLY A 87 19.05 -2.95 2.93
CA GLY A 87 20.50 -2.72 2.83
C GLY A 87 20.94 -1.33 3.29
N GLU A 88 20.02 -0.41 3.57
CA GLU A 88 20.30 0.92 4.12
C GLU A 88 20.08 0.96 5.63
N GLU A 89 20.85 1.78 6.33
CA GLU A 89 20.66 2.03 7.77
C GLU A 89 19.94 3.36 8.04
N CYS A 90 20.02 4.29 7.08
CA CYS A 90 19.44 5.62 7.13
C CYS A 90 19.39 6.21 5.71
N ASP A 91 18.56 7.23 5.46
CA ASP A 91 18.62 7.99 4.22
C ASP A 91 18.24 9.46 4.44
N CYS A 92 19.26 10.32 4.44
CA CYS A 92 19.09 11.77 4.58
C CYS A 92 19.00 12.51 3.24
N GLY A 93 19.18 11.83 2.11
CA GLY A 93 19.15 12.38 0.77
C GLY A 93 20.49 12.33 0.02
N ILE A 94 20.48 12.85 -1.21
CA ILE A 94 21.62 12.76 -2.15
C ILE A 94 22.85 13.52 -1.66
N SER A 95 22.69 14.83 -1.43
CA SER A 95 23.82 15.74 -1.20
C SER A 95 24.13 15.93 0.27
N ALA A 96 25.43 15.97 0.60
CA ALA A 96 25.92 16.26 1.95
C ALA A 96 25.35 17.60 2.48
N LYS A 97 25.19 18.62 1.63
CA LYS A 97 24.62 19.92 2.02
C LYS A 97 23.14 19.85 2.41
N ARG A 98 22.39 18.90 1.84
CA ARG A 98 20.96 18.70 2.14
C ARG A 98 20.70 17.63 3.20
N CYS A 99 21.73 16.88 3.56
CA CYS A 99 21.71 15.92 4.66
C CYS A 99 21.80 16.68 5.99
N ARG A 100 20.65 16.92 6.62
CA ARG A 100 20.58 17.59 7.93
C ARG A 100 20.72 16.62 9.11
N ASP A 101 20.63 15.34 8.84
CA ASP A 101 20.76 14.30 9.86
C ASP A 101 22.25 13.98 10.05
N GLN A 102 22.83 14.49 11.13
CA GLN A 102 24.23 14.26 11.48
C GLN A 102 24.56 12.79 11.79
N CYS A 103 23.52 11.95 11.97
CA CYS A 103 23.67 10.53 12.23
C CYS A 103 23.85 9.71 10.95
N CYS A 104 23.62 10.31 9.77
CA CYS A 104 23.52 9.60 8.51
C CYS A 104 24.51 10.16 7.47
N ASN A 105 25.13 9.27 6.72
CA ASN A 105 25.90 9.63 5.55
C ASN A 105 24.99 9.81 4.32
N SER A 106 25.16 10.89 3.57
CA SER A 106 24.41 11.13 2.33
C SER A 106 24.84 10.17 1.22
N ARG A 107 24.07 10.11 0.13
CA ARG A 107 24.44 9.28 -1.05
C ARG A 107 25.84 9.57 -1.57
N GLU A 108 26.20 10.84 -1.67
CA GLU A 108 27.51 11.29 -2.19
C GLU A 108 28.69 11.02 -1.23
N SER A 109 28.44 10.45 -0.04
CA SER A 109 29.47 10.16 0.95
C SER A 109 30.22 8.84 0.64
N ALA A 110 31.37 8.63 1.27
CA ALA A 110 32.14 7.39 1.10
C ALA A 110 31.43 6.12 1.61
N SER A 111 30.44 6.29 2.50
CA SER A 111 29.59 5.20 3.00
C SER A 111 28.10 5.57 2.86
N PRO A 112 27.53 5.52 1.64
CA PRO A 112 26.19 6.00 1.34
C PRO A 112 25.11 5.34 2.21
N CYS A 113 24.19 6.13 2.78
CA CYS A 113 23.02 5.64 3.52
C CYS A 113 23.35 4.69 4.68
N LYS A 114 24.55 4.86 5.25
CA LYS A 114 25.02 4.21 6.46
C LYS A 114 25.11 5.20 7.60
N LEU A 115 25.00 4.70 8.83
CA LEU A 115 25.23 5.54 10.00
C LEU A 115 26.67 6.05 9.99
N VAL A 116 26.85 7.27 10.52
CA VAL A 116 28.20 7.75 10.84
C VAL A 116 28.76 6.94 12.00
N ASP A 117 30.08 6.75 12.06
CA ASP A 117 30.66 6.00 13.18
C ASP A 117 30.45 6.72 14.52
N HIS A 118 30.68 8.05 14.53
CA HIS A 118 30.57 8.89 15.72
C HIS A 118 30.06 10.29 15.37
N ILE A 119 29.31 10.88 16.29
CA ILE A 119 28.99 12.31 16.32
C ILE A 119 29.68 12.99 17.51
N LEU A 120 29.83 14.31 17.45
CA LEU A 120 30.31 15.10 18.58
C LEU A 120 29.13 15.61 19.41
N VAL A 121 29.04 15.18 20.66
CA VAL A 121 28.06 15.68 21.64
C VAL A 121 28.83 16.37 22.75
N ASN A 122 28.64 17.68 22.91
CA ASN A 122 29.38 18.49 23.90
C ASN A 122 30.91 18.33 23.79
N GLY A 123 31.43 18.20 22.55
CA GLY A 123 32.86 18.02 22.27
C GLY A 123 33.39 16.60 22.48
N LEU A 124 32.56 15.64 22.91
CA LEU A 124 32.96 14.25 23.09
C LEU A 124 32.41 13.37 21.97
N PRO A 125 33.23 12.45 21.43
CA PRO A 125 32.77 11.50 20.42
C PRO A 125 31.78 10.51 21.04
N LYS A 126 30.62 10.36 20.41
CA LYS A 126 29.56 9.45 20.80
C LYS A 126 29.18 8.60 19.58
N LYS A 127 29.17 7.28 19.75
CA LYS A 127 28.83 6.35 18.66
C LYS A 127 27.38 6.55 18.21
N ALA A 128 27.13 6.64 16.91
CA ALA A 128 25.76 6.66 16.41
C ALA A 128 25.15 5.25 16.48
N GLN A 129 23.94 5.15 17.02
CA GLN A 129 23.18 3.91 17.12
C GLN A 129 21.99 3.89 16.16
N CYS A 130 21.53 5.07 15.75
CA CYS A 130 20.38 5.26 14.89
C CYS A 130 20.44 6.59 14.15
N SER A 131 19.49 6.76 13.23
CA SER A 131 19.21 8.00 12.53
C SER A 131 17.70 8.29 12.62
N MET A 132 17.34 9.58 12.66
CA MET A 132 15.94 10.00 12.66
C MET A 132 15.22 9.66 11.35
N THR A 133 15.97 9.53 10.25
CA THR A 133 15.41 9.08 8.96
C THR A 133 15.03 7.60 8.96
N ALA A 134 15.62 6.80 9.87
CA ALA A 134 15.23 5.42 10.09
C ALA A 134 13.99 5.25 11.00
N GLY A 135 13.66 6.29 11.79
CA GLY A 135 12.40 6.36 12.53
C GLY A 135 12.43 7.33 13.72
N GLU A 136 11.24 7.61 14.25
CA GLU A 136 10.97 8.59 15.30
C GLU A 136 11.46 8.23 16.71
N CYS A 137 11.91 6.98 16.92
CA CYS A 137 12.51 6.53 18.17
C CYS A 137 14.03 6.76 18.24
N CYS A 138 14.57 7.62 17.37
CA CYS A 138 15.94 8.10 17.42
C CYS A 138 15.99 9.57 17.84
N ASP A 139 16.88 9.91 18.76
CA ASP A 139 17.11 11.29 19.16
C ASP A 139 18.13 12.01 18.26
N HIS A 140 18.23 13.34 18.42
CA HIS A 140 19.20 14.15 17.69
C HIS A 140 20.67 13.82 18.03
N GLN A 141 20.94 13.09 19.10
CA GLN A 141 22.27 12.61 19.49
C GLN A 141 22.54 11.19 18.97
N CYS A 142 21.77 10.75 17.98
CA CYS A 142 21.89 9.46 17.32
C CYS A 142 21.75 8.27 18.27
N GLN A 143 20.97 8.42 19.36
CA GLN A 143 20.69 7.35 20.31
C GLN A 143 19.22 6.97 20.29
N PHE A 144 18.94 5.72 20.66
CA PHE A 144 17.58 5.27 20.84
C PHE A 144 16.92 5.99 22.02
N HIS A 145 15.69 6.44 21.82
CA HIS A 145 14.85 6.89 22.91
C HIS A 145 14.52 5.75 23.88
N SER A 146 14.38 6.08 25.17
CA SER A 146 14.05 5.11 26.22
C SER A 146 12.68 4.45 26.01
N LYS A 147 12.46 3.33 26.72
CA LYS A 147 11.18 2.61 26.73
C LYS A 147 9.97 3.42 27.22
N THR A 148 10.21 4.58 27.82
CA THR A 148 9.18 5.48 28.32
C THR A 148 8.80 6.57 27.32
N ARG A 149 9.55 6.73 26.22
CA ARG A 149 9.22 7.68 25.17
C ARG A 149 8.05 7.16 24.34
N MET A 150 6.93 7.85 24.41
CA MET A 150 5.82 7.63 23.51
C MET A 150 6.22 8.10 22.09
N CYS A 151 6.01 7.23 21.11
CA CYS A 151 6.25 7.53 19.70
C CYS A 151 4.94 7.59 18.90
N ARG A 152 3.93 6.83 19.31
CA ARG A 152 2.59 6.90 18.74
C ARG A 152 1.58 7.18 19.84
N GLU A 153 0.83 8.26 19.68
CA GLU A 153 -0.27 8.61 20.58
C GLU A 153 -1.34 7.52 20.62
N ALA A 154 -2.05 7.42 21.75
CA ALA A 154 -3.24 6.58 21.82
C ALA A 154 -4.34 7.17 20.94
N THR A 155 -5.14 6.28 20.37
CA THR A 155 -6.26 6.63 19.50
C THR A 155 -7.50 5.93 20.06
N GLU A 156 -8.66 6.21 19.48
CA GLU A 156 -9.92 5.63 19.93
C GLU A 156 -9.93 4.10 19.82
N CYS A 157 -9.08 3.55 18.96
CA CYS A 157 -9.04 2.14 18.61
C CYS A 157 -7.67 1.48 18.86
N GLN A 158 -6.67 2.24 19.27
CA GLN A 158 -5.30 1.75 19.44
C GLN A 158 -4.68 2.32 20.71
N GLN A 159 -3.91 1.50 21.41
CA GLN A 159 -3.12 1.95 22.53
C GLN A 159 -1.95 2.82 22.04
N ALA A 160 -1.48 3.71 22.92
CA ALA A 160 -0.22 4.41 22.71
C ALA A 160 0.91 3.38 22.52
N SER A 161 1.84 3.68 21.61
CA SER A 161 3.05 2.90 21.41
C SER A 161 4.26 3.67 21.91
N TYR A 162 5.20 2.93 22.48
CA TYR A 162 6.40 3.45 23.11
C TYR A 162 7.62 2.83 22.45
N CYS A 163 8.69 3.60 22.37
CA CYS A 163 9.95 3.15 21.81
C CYS A 163 10.46 1.89 22.50
N SER A 164 11.16 1.01 21.79
CA SER A 164 11.68 -0.23 22.37
C SER A 164 12.96 -0.01 23.19
N GLY A 165 13.62 1.13 23.03
CA GLY A 165 14.98 1.38 23.54
C GLY A 165 16.09 0.77 22.70
N GLN A 166 15.77 0.09 21.59
CA GLN A 166 16.73 -0.68 20.80
C GLN A 166 16.51 -0.53 19.28
N SER A 167 15.53 0.26 18.86
CA SER A 167 15.22 0.49 17.45
C SER A 167 14.78 1.93 17.23
N ALA A 168 15.11 2.46 16.05
CA ALA A 168 14.65 3.77 15.59
C ALA A 168 13.17 3.72 15.16
N LYS A 169 12.68 2.54 14.78
CA LYS A 169 11.28 2.35 14.39
C LYS A 169 10.40 2.30 15.63
N CYS A 170 9.30 3.04 15.61
CA CYS A 170 8.27 2.91 16.62
C CYS A 170 7.57 1.55 16.46
N PRO A 171 7.45 0.75 17.54
CA PRO A 171 6.69 -0.50 17.50
C PRO A 171 5.23 -0.25 17.11
N ASP A 172 4.58 -1.25 16.54
CA ASP A 172 3.18 -1.15 16.22
C ASP A 172 2.30 -1.00 17.47
N SER A 173 1.34 -0.08 17.40
CA SER A 173 0.34 0.09 18.44
C SER A 173 -0.53 -1.16 18.56
N LYS A 174 -0.76 -1.59 19.80
CA LYS A 174 -1.72 -2.67 20.07
C LYS A 174 -3.13 -2.14 19.85
N MET A 175 -3.95 -2.89 19.10
CA MET A 175 -5.37 -2.58 18.95
C MET A 175 -6.09 -2.71 20.29
N LEU A 176 -7.07 -1.83 20.53
CA LEU A 176 -7.99 -1.97 21.65
C LEU A 176 -9.02 -3.08 21.36
N PRO A 177 -9.65 -3.67 22.40
CA PRO A 177 -10.68 -4.69 22.19
C PRO A 177 -11.89 -4.16 21.43
N ASP A 178 -12.42 -5.00 20.55
CA ASP A 178 -13.63 -4.72 19.78
C ASP A 178 -14.82 -4.36 20.69
N GLY A 179 -15.66 -3.43 20.24
CA GLY A 179 -16.84 -2.98 21.00
C GLY A 179 -16.56 -1.94 22.08
N ARG A 180 -15.34 -1.41 22.19
CA ARG A 180 -15.07 -0.21 22.98
C ARG A 180 -15.70 1.00 22.31
N ILE A 181 -16.40 1.84 23.09
CA ILE A 181 -16.98 3.08 22.58
C ILE A 181 -15.86 4.08 22.29
N CYS A 182 -15.72 4.49 21.03
CA CYS A 182 -14.86 5.60 20.64
C CYS A 182 -15.35 6.88 21.32
N GLN A 183 -14.50 7.52 22.12
CA GLN A 183 -14.84 8.74 22.84
C GLN A 183 -14.36 9.95 22.03
N ASP A 184 -15.23 10.50 21.18
CA ASP A 184 -14.98 11.78 20.52
C ASP A 184 -15.62 12.91 21.35
N PRO A 185 -14.82 13.79 21.99
CA PRO A 185 -15.32 14.91 22.78
C PRO A 185 -16.13 15.94 21.97
N GLN A 186 -15.84 16.09 20.67
CA GLN A 186 -16.57 17.00 19.78
C GLN A 186 -17.97 16.45 19.49
N LEU A 187 -18.08 15.16 19.16
CA LEU A 187 -19.37 14.47 19.00
C LEU A 187 -20.21 14.51 20.28
N GLN A 188 -19.59 14.34 21.45
CA GLN A 188 -20.29 14.43 22.74
C GLN A 188 -20.84 15.82 23.04
N LYS A 189 -20.10 16.87 22.67
CA LYS A 189 -20.54 18.26 22.83
C LYS A 189 -21.63 18.63 21.81
N GLN A 190 -21.56 18.07 20.62
CA GLN A 190 -22.50 18.32 19.53
C GLN A 190 -23.83 17.57 19.70
N TYR A 191 -23.82 16.36 20.28
CA TYR A 191 -25.02 15.52 20.47
C TYR A 191 -25.14 14.93 21.88
N PRO A 192 -25.29 15.77 22.93
CA PRO A 192 -25.21 15.34 24.33
C PRO A 192 -26.26 14.28 24.72
N GLU A 193 -27.51 14.39 24.25
CA GLU A 193 -28.55 13.39 24.55
C GLU A 193 -28.34 12.06 23.84
N LEU A 194 -27.88 12.10 22.58
CA LEU A 194 -27.57 10.90 21.80
C LEU A 194 -26.37 10.17 22.41
N SER A 195 -25.30 10.91 22.74
CA SER A 195 -24.13 10.36 23.44
C SER A 195 -24.50 9.77 24.79
N GLN A 196 -25.35 10.43 25.59
CA GLN A 196 -25.82 9.87 26.86
C GLN A 196 -26.65 8.59 26.68
N ARG A 197 -27.49 8.50 25.64
CA ARG A 197 -28.29 7.29 25.34
C ARG A 197 -27.41 6.12 24.89
N ILE A 198 -26.37 6.39 24.10
CA ILE A 198 -25.41 5.38 23.64
C ILE A 198 -24.56 4.88 24.81
N LEU A 199 -24.03 5.80 25.62
CA LEU A 199 -23.20 5.50 26.78
C LEU A 199 -23.99 4.77 27.89
N ARG A 200 -25.26 5.12 28.14
CA ARG A 200 -26.11 4.47 29.17
C ARG A 200 -26.49 3.02 28.86
N ARG A 201 -26.64 2.66 27.58
CA ARG A 201 -27.00 1.28 27.20
C ARG A 201 -25.81 0.33 27.25
N GLY A 202 -24.57 0.84 27.34
CA GLY A 202 -23.37 0.03 27.23
C GLY A 202 -23.21 -0.65 25.86
N VAL A 203 -24.00 -0.23 24.86
CA VAL A 203 -23.97 -0.79 23.51
C VAL A 203 -23.15 0.17 22.66
N ALA A 204 -21.91 -0.20 22.34
CA ALA A 204 -21.14 0.53 21.36
C ALA A 204 -21.88 0.50 20.01
N MET A 205 -22.15 1.69 19.47
CA MET A 205 -22.58 1.78 18.09
C MET A 205 -21.38 1.40 17.23
N ARG A 206 -21.54 0.24 16.62
CA ARG A 206 -20.63 -0.29 15.63
C ARG A 206 -20.72 0.62 14.42
N MET A 207 -19.64 1.34 14.13
CA MET A 207 -19.56 2.13 12.91
C MET A 207 -19.76 1.21 11.71
N SER A 208 -20.50 1.70 10.72
CA SER A 208 -20.67 0.96 9.48
C SER A 208 -19.30 0.67 8.89
N PRO A 209 -19.07 -0.53 8.34
CA PRO A 209 -17.85 -0.84 7.63
C PRO A 209 -17.54 0.24 6.58
N GLY A 210 -16.27 0.65 6.47
CA GLY A 210 -15.82 1.74 5.59
C GLY A 210 -15.85 3.13 6.23
N THR A 211 -16.38 3.30 7.44
CA THR A 211 -16.29 4.58 8.16
C THR A 211 -14.83 4.90 8.50
N PRO A 212 -14.30 6.10 8.17
CA PRO A 212 -12.99 6.54 8.64
C PRO A 212 -12.87 6.50 10.16
N CYS A 213 -11.72 6.06 10.67
CA CYS A 213 -11.41 5.97 12.09
C CYS A 213 -9.93 6.36 12.32
N ASP A 214 -9.49 6.47 13.57
CA ASP A 214 -8.11 6.90 13.91
C ASP A 214 -7.73 8.25 13.25
N ASN A 215 -8.59 9.26 13.36
CA ASN A 215 -8.38 10.59 12.75
C ASN A 215 -8.05 10.53 11.24
N TYR A 216 -8.86 9.79 10.48
CA TYR A 216 -8.68 9.50 9.05
C TYR A 216 -7.41 8.70 8.71
N ARG A 217 -6.73 8.13 9.71
CA ARG A 217 -5.60 7.20 9.54
C ARG A 217 -6.05 5.74 9.60
N GLY A 218 -7.34 5.44 9.49
CA GLY A 218 -7.90 4.09 9.39
C GLY A 218 -9.33 4.08 8.84
N TYR A 219 -9.93 2.89 8.67
CA TYR A 219 -11.38 2.71 8.56
C TYR A 219 -11.87 1.46 9.32
N CYS A 220 -13.16 1.42 9.64
CA CYS A 220 -13.79 0.28 10.31
C CYS A 220 -14.02 -0.90 9.33
N ASP A 221 -13.55 -2.10 9.67
CA ASP A 221 -13.79 -3.32 8.89
C ASP A 221 -15.22 -3.90 9.10
N ALA A 222 -15.53 -5.03 8.45
CA ALA A 222 -16.82 -5.72 8.59
C ALA A 222 -17.10 -6.25 10.02
N PHE A 223 -16.06 -6.33 10.85
CA PHE A 223 -16.11 -6.73 12.26
C PHE A 223 -16.07 -5.52 13.19
N HIS A 224 -16.11 -4.31 12.63
CA HIS A 224 -16.09 -3.02 13.34
C HIS A 224 -14.77 -2.70 14.05
N ARG A 225 -13.65 -3.22 13.51
CA ARG A 225 -12.30 -2.89 13.97
C ARG A 225 -11.72 -1.76 13.15
N CYS A 226 -11.09 -0.79 13.81
CA CYS A 226 -10.40 0.29 13.12
C CYS A 226 -9.03 -0.18 12.61
N VAL A 227 -8.96 -0.45 11.31
CA VAL A 227 -7.75 -0.87 10.63
C VAL A 227 -6.95 0.38 10.31
N SER A 228 -5.76 0.53 10.92
CA SER A 228 -4.84 1.63 10.58
C SER A 228 -4.42 1.54 9.12
N VAL A 229 -4.46 2.66 8.41
CA VAL A 229 -3.82 2.86 7.11
C VAL A 229 -2.32 3.13 7.28
N ASN A 230 -1.65 2.69 8.36
CA ASN A 230 -0.24 3.01 8.62
C ASN A 230 0.69 2.50 7.49
N VAL A 231 0.96 3.45 6.59
CA VAL A 231 2.25 3.97 6.09
C VAL A 231 3.29 3.00 5.49
N GLN A 232 2.85 1.86 4.99
CA GLN A 232 3.19 1.53 3.60
C GLN A 232 1.96 1.94 2.79
N GLY A 233 1.90 3.22 2.45
CA GLY A 233 0.66 3.87 1.99
C GLY A 233 -0.02 3.17 0.81
N PRO A 234 -1.20 3.61 0.39
CA PRO A 234 -1.86 3.13 -0.84
C PRO A 234 -0.91 3.09 -2.04
N LEU A 235 0.04 4.04 -2.07
CA LEU A 235 1.12 4.14 -3.04
C LEU A 235 2.13 2.97 -2.97
N ALA A 236 2.52 2.53 -1.77
CA ALA A 236 3.43 1.41 -1.57
C ALA A 236 2.74 0.07 -1.81
N ARG A 237 1.48 -0.11 -1.37
CA ARG A 237 0.67 -1.31 -1.71
C ARG A 237 0.49 -1.45 -3.21
N LEU A 238 0.27 -0.31 -3.87
CA LEU A 238 0.11 -0.25 -5.32
C LEU A 238 1.43 -0.51 -6.04
N ARG A 239 2.56 0.03 -5.54
CA ARG A 239 3.90 -0.32 -6.01
C ARG A 239 4.15 -1.82 -5.85
N ASP A 240 3.93 -2.37 -4.66
CA ASP A 240 4.24 -3.78 -4.36
C ASP A 240 3.33 -4.74 -5.16
N ALA A 241 2.06 -4.38 -5.37
CA ALA A 241 1.16 -5.13 -6.24
C ALA A 241 1.56 -5.02 -7.72
N LEU A 242 1.92 -3.81 -8.17
CA LEU A 242 2.33 -3.53 -9.54
C LEU A 242 3.65 -4.22 -9.87
N PHE A 243 4.60 -4.27 -8.95
CA PHE A 243 5.90 -4.91 -9.13
C PHE A 243 5.99 -6.27 -8.44
N SER A 244 4.85 -6.93 -8.22
CA SER A 244 4.81 -8.28 -7.67
C SER A 244 5.36 -9.29 -8.67
N GLN A 245 5.91 -10.40 -8.17
CA GLN A 245 6.41 -11.50 -9.01
C GLN A 245 5.33 -12.05 -9.95
N GLU A 246 4.07 -12.10 -9.51
CA GLU A 246 2.94 -12.50 -10.35
C GLU A 246 2.71 -11.53 -11.52
N MET A 247 2.77 -10.21 -11.27
CA MET A 247 2.63 -9.18 -12.30
C MET A 247 3.80 -9.25 -13.29
N LEU A 248 5.02 -9.32 -12.77
CA LEU A 248 6.23 -9.41 -13.59
C LEU A 248 6.24 -10.66 -14.48
N GLU A 249 5.81 -11.81 -13.96
CA GLU A 249 5.67 -13.03 -14.78
C GLU A 249 4.54 -12.92 -15.82
N LYS A 250 3.42 -12.24 -15.50
CA LYS A 250 2.39 -11.95 -16.51
C LYS A 250 2.94 -11.06 -17.62
N VAL A 251 3.60 -9.95 -17.30
CA VAL A 251 4.23 -9.07 -18.30
C VAL A 251 5.25 -9.85 -19.12
N LYS A 252 6.14 -10.61 -18.48
CA LYS A 252 7.12 -11.46 -19.16
C LYS A 252 6.47 -12.48 -20.07
N SER A 253 5.38 -13.14 -19.65
CA SER A 253 4.64 -14.08 -20.49
C SER A 253 4.03 -13.40 -21.73
N TRP A 254 3.48 -12.19 -21.58
CA TRP A 254 2.93 -11.43 -22.71
C TRP A 254 4.02 -10.96 -23.69
N VAL A 255 5.18 -10.54 -23.18
CA VAL A 255 6.34 -10.17 -24.00
C VAL A 255 6.91 -11.39 -24.72
N THR A 256 7.14 -12.50 -24.01
CA THR A 256 7.73 -13.73 -24.59
C THR A 256 6.79 -14.50 -25.52
N VAL A 257 5.46 -14.36 -25.36
CA VAL A 257 4.49 -14.93 -26.31
C VAL A 257 4.61 -14.29 -27.69
N ARG A 258 5.12 -13.05 -27.81
CA ARG A 258 5.38 -12.43 -29.12
C ARG A 258 6.72 -12.84 -29.73
N ASP A 259 7.75 -13.05 -28.91
CA ASP A 259 9.06 -13.51 -29.41
C ASP A 259 9.03 -14.94 -29.97
N HIS A 260 8.01 -15.75 -29.62
CA HIS A 260 7.84 -17.10 -30.15
C HIS A 260 6.67 -17.33 -31.11
N ASN A 261 5.83 -16.32 -31.40
CA ASN A 261 4.72 -16.49 -32.36
C ASN A 261 4.93 -15.75 -33.68
N SER A 262 5.86 -16.27 -34.47
CA SER A 262 5.72 -16.29 -35.92
C SER A 262 4.74 -17.38 -36.40
N SER A 263 4.09 -18.16 -35.53
CA SER A 263 2.99 -19.07 -35.89
C SER A 263 2.37 -19.72 -34.63
N ILE A 264 1.13 -19.39 -34.26
CA ILE A 264 0.13 -20.34 -33.70
C ILE A 264 -1.23 -19.62 -33.61
N CYS A 265 -2.23 -20.22 -34.26
CA CYS A 265 -3.64 -19.84 -34.23
C CYS A 265 -4.28 -20.18 -32.89
N LEU A 266 -5.05 -19.26 -32.30
CA LEU A 266 -6.06 -19.59 -31.29
C LEU A 266 -7.45 -19.56 -31.94
N SER A 267 -8.03 -20.75 -32.06
CA SER A 267 -9.39 -21.01 -32.52
C SER A 267 -10.41 -20.59 -31.44
N PHE A 268 -11.35 -19.73 -31.81
CA PHE A 268 -12.59 -19.50 -31.05
C PHE A 268 -13.66 -20.54 -31.47
N PRO A 269 -14.55 -21.00 -30.56
CA PRO A 269 -15.64 -21.90 -30.92
C PRO A 269 -16.74 -21.15 -31.71
N PRO A 270 -17.41 -21.79 -32.70
CA PRO A 270 -18.40 -21.12 -33.52
C PRO A 270 -19.74 -21.01 -32.79
N HIS A 271 -20.32 -19.81 -32.77
CA HIS A 271 -21.69 -19.58 -32.34
C HIS A 271 -22.67 -20.27 -33.31
N THR A 272 -23.52 -21.15 -32.76
CA THR A 272 -24.70 -21.68 -33.43
C THR A 272 -25.79 -20.62 -33.44
N HIS A 273 -26.21 -20.16 -34.63
CA HIS A 273 -27.57 -19.69 -34.84
C HIS A 273 -28.09 -20.27 -36.16
N SER A 274 -29.11 -21.11 -36.01
CA SER A 274 -29.92 -21.73 -37.04
C SER A 274 -30.79 -20.67 -37.73
N GLY A 275 -30.82 -20.67 -39.05
CA GLY A 275 -31.71 -19.85 -39.87
C GLY A 275 -31.55 -20.18 -41.36
N ILE A 276 -32.37 -21.10 -41.84
CA ILE A 276 -32.42 -21.66 -43.19
C ILE A 276 -33.14 -20.70 -44.15
N ILE A 277 -32.57 -20.42 -45.35
CA ILE A 277 -33.26 -20.47 -46.66
C ILE A 277 -32.21 -20.77 -47.75
N PRO A 278 -32.37 -21.81 -48.59
CA PRO A 278 -31.51 -22.04 -49.74
C PRO A 278 -32.25 -21.94 -51.09
N ILE A 279 -31.45 -21.81 -52.16
CA ILE A 279 -31.66 -22.24 -53.56
C ILE A 279 -32.22 -21.22 -54.60
N SER A 280 -31.29 -20.81 -55.48
CA SER A 280 -31.33 -20.63 -56.96
C SER A 280 -32.45 -19.88 -57.70
N HIS A 281 -32.03 -18.94 -58.57
CA HIS A 281 -32.29 -18.86 -60.02
C HIS A 281 -31.37 -17.72 -60.58
N ILE A 282 -30.38 -18.01 -61.44
CA ILE A 282 -30.42 -17.84 -62.91
C ILE A 282 -31.31 -16.68 -63.38
N ALA A 283 -30.69 -15.53 -63.62
CA ALA A 283 -30.70 -14.75 -64.89
C ALA A 283 -29.76 -13.55 -64.75
#